data_AF-A0A4P6M8S1-F1
#
_entry.id   AF-A0A4P6M8S1-F1
#
_cell.length_a   1.000
_cell.length_b   1.000
_cell.length_c   1.000
_cell.angle_alpha   90.00
_cell.angle_beta   90.00
_cell.angle_gamma   90.00
#
_symmetry.space_group_name_H-M   'P 1'
#
loop_
_entity.id
_entity.type
_entity.pdbx_description
1 polymer ?
#
loop_
_entity_poly.entity_id
_entity_poly.type
_entity_poly.pdbx_seq_one_letter_code
_entity_poly.pdbx_strand_id
1 'polypeptide(L)' 'MSRKRLRYYWQIIVDIWYLFKQYSSPDGSNEFWAAYTAESDRLNEKYQQSEFYQDLARAVTKELLRIEKEGINK' A
#
# COMPACT_ATOMS: atom_id res chain seq x y z
N MET A 1 23.91 -8.53 -0.09
CA MET A 1 23.40 -7.21 -0.53
C MET A 1 24.23 -6.09 0.07
N SER A 2 24.39 -4.95 -0.62
CA SER A 2 25.07 -3.77 -0.07
C SER A 2 24.20 -3.04 0.97
N ARG A 3 24.81 -2.25 1.86
CA ARG A 3 24.08 -1.41 2.83
C ARG A 3 23.07 -0.47 2.16
N LYS A 4 23.43 0.12 1.01
CA LYS A 4 22.54 1.00 0.24
C LYS A 4 21.31 0.23 -0.23
N ARG A 5 21.49 -1.00 -0.74
CA ARG A 5 20.40 -1.84 -1.22
C ARG A 5 19.51 -2.34 -0.08
N LEU A 6 20.08 -2.72 1.06
CA LEU A 6 19.31 -3.07 2.26
C LEU A 6 18.42 -1.92 2.74
N ARG A 7 18.97 -0.69 2.79
CA ARG A 7 18.18 0.51 3.16
C ARG A 7 17.05 0.79 2.17
N TYR A 8 17.28 0.60 0.88
CA TYR A 8 16.25 0.77 -0.14
C TYR A 8 15.05 -0.17 0.08
N TYR A 9 15.29 -1.48 0.27
CA TYR A 9 14.20 -2.44 0.54
C TYR A 9 13.53 -2.21 1.89
N TRP A 10 14.31 -1.86 2.92
CA TRP A 10 13.75 -1.49 4.23
C TRP A 10 12.78 -0.31 4.10
N GLN A 11 13.15 0.72 3.33
CA GLN A 11 12.27 1.88 3.13
C GLN A 11 10.98 1.50 2.39
N ILE A 12 11.05 0.61 1.38
CA ILE A 12 9.85 0.09 0.71
C ILE A 12 8.90 -0.56 1.72
N ILE A 13 9.42 -1.47 2.55
CA ILE A 13 8.60 -2.20 3.54
C ILE A 13 7.97 -1.23 4.54
N VAL A 14 8.74 -0.24 5.01
CA VAL A 14 8.25 0.78 5.95
C VAL A 14 7.15 1.63 5.32
N ASP A 15 7.33 2.08 4.08
CA ASP A 15 6.32 2.90 3.41
C ASP A 15 5.05 2.12 3.10
N ILE A 16 5.16 0.84 2.70
CA ILE A 16 4.01 -0.06 2.53
C ILE A 16 3.26 -0.23 3.86
N TRP A 17 3.98 -0.42 4.97
CA TRP A 17 3.35 -0.49 6.28
C TRP A 17 2.59 0.79 6.62
N TYR A 18 3.16 1.97 6.34
CA TYR A 18 2.48 3.25 6.55
C TYR A 18 1.25 3.41 5.64
N LEU A 19 1.34 2.99 4.37
CA LEU A 19 0.22 2.97 3.45
C LEU A 19 -0.92 2.10 4.02
N PHE A 20 -0.64 0.86 4.39
CA PHE A 20 -1.64 0.00 5.02
C PHE A 20 -2.24 0.62 6.28
N LYS A 21 -1.40 1.14 7.19
CA LYS A 21 -1.85 1.76 8.44
C LYS A 21 -2.76 2.96 8.21
N GLN A 22 -2.45 3.81 7.23
CA GLN A 22 -3.23 5.02 6.94
C GLN A 22 -4.62 4.67 6.39
N TYR A 23 -4.72 3.60 5.61
CA TYR A 23 -5.94 3.18 4.94
C TYR A 23 -6.57 1.92 5.57
N SER A 24 -6.24 1.58 6.82
CA SER A 24 -6.67 0.34 7.48
C SER A 24 -8.17 0.27 7.80
N SER A 25 -8.91 1.35 7.56
CA SER A 25 -10.34 1.48 7.82
C SER A 25 -11.05 2.00 6.56
N PRO A 26 -11.15 1.18 5.49
CA PRO A 26 -11.90 1.54 4.29
C PRO A 26 -13.37 1.79 4.62
N ASP A 27 -13.94 2.86 4.05
CA ASP A 27 -15.31 3.31 4.30
C ASP A 27 -16.29 3.00 3.14
N GLY A 28 -15.83 2.32 2.09
CA GLY A 28 -16.64 2.01 0.92
C GLY A 28 -16.76 3.13 -0.11
N SER A 29 -16.26 4.33 0.20
CA SER A 29 -16.42 5.49 -0.68
C SER A 29 -15.44 5.46 -1.85
N ASN A 30 -15.88 6.01 -2.98
CA ASN A 30 -14.99 6.20 -4.13
C ASN A 30 -13.87 7.19 -3.80
N GLU A 31 -14.16 8.17 -2.94
CA GLU A 31 -13.22 9.19 -2.47
C GLU A 31 -12.07 8.56 -1.68
N PHE A 32 -12.36 7.60 -0.79
CA PHE A 32 -11.36 6.82 -0.07
C PHE A 32 -10.45 6.07 -1.05
N TRP A 33 -11.03 5.33 -1.99
CA TRP A 33 -10.26 4.54 -2.94
C TRP A 33 -9.45 5.40 -3.93
N ALA A 34 -9.96 6.56 -4.31
CA ALA A 34 -9.22 7.54 -5.10
C ALA A 34 -8.00 8.08 -4.34
N ALA A 35 -8.18 8.42 -3.06
CA ALA A 35 -7.08 8.88 -2.20
C ALA A 35 -6.03 7.78 -1.98
N TYR A 36 -6.45 6.53 -1.75
CA TYR A 36 -5.55 5.38 -1.62
C TYR A 36 -4.75 5.16 -2.90
N THR A 37 -5.42 5.16 -4.06
CA THR A 37 -4.79 4.93 -5.36
C THR A 37 -3.73 6.01 -5.64
N ALA A 38 -4.07 7.28 -5.41
CA ALA A 38 -3.12 8.38 -5.62
C ALA A 38 -1.85 8.25 -4.75
N GLU A 39 -1.99 7.86 -3.47
CA GLU A 39 -0.84 7.68 -2.59
C GLU A 39 -0.01 6.44 -2.96
N SER A 40 -0.67 5.34 -3.33
CA SER A 40 0.00 4.14 -3.83
C SER A 40 0.79 4.42 -5.12
N ASP A 41 0.24 5.22 -6.04
CA ASP A 41 0.90 5.60 -7.29
C ASP A 41 2.11 6.50 -7.03
N ARG A 42 1.98 7.49 -6.14
CA ARG A 42 3.09 8.36 -5.71
C ARG A 42 4.25 7.55 -5.14
N LEU A 43 3.97 6.52 -4.34
CA LEU A 43 4.98 5.61 -3.80
C LEU A 43 5.57 4.70 -4.90
N ASN A 44 4.76 4.22 -5.85
CA ASN A 44 5.25 3.45 -7.00
C ASN A 44 6.27 4.25 -7.82
N GLU A 45 5.99 5.54 -8.07
CA GLU A 45 6.90 6.47 -8.72
C GLU A 45 8.17 6.71 -7.90
N LYS A 46 8.05 6.94 -6.57
CA LYS A 46 9.20 7.07 -5.65
C LYS A 46 10.16 5.89 -5.78
N TYR A 47 9.64 4.69 -6.01
CA TYR A 47 10.42 3.46 -6.16
C TYR A 47 10.73 3.07 -7.60
N GLN A 48 10.53 3.97 -8.56
CA GLN A 48 10.82 3.75 -9.98
C GLN A 48 10.12 2.51 -10.52
N GLN A 49 8.85 2.34 -10.14
CA GLN A 49 8.02 1.21 -10.57
C GLN A 49 8.61 -0.16 -10.18
N SER A 50 9.28 -0.24 -9.02
CA SER A 50 9.85 -1.48 -8.50
C SER A 50 8.81 -2.60 -8.42
N GLU A 51 9.11 -3.75 -9.03
CA GLU A 51 8.27 -4.96 -8.94
C GLU A 51 7.99 -5.36 -7.49
N PHE A 52 9.01 -5.28 -6.63
CA PHE A 52 8.86 -5.59 -5.21
C PHE A 52 7.88 -4.66 -4.49
N TYR A 53 7.92 -3.37 -4.80
CA TYR A 53 6.93 -2.43 -4.27
C TYR A 53 5.53 -2.78 -4.79
N GLN A 54 5.38 -3.04 -6.08
CA GLN A 54 4.08 -3.34 -6.69
C GLN A 54 3.45 -4.61 -6.10
N ASP A 55 4.24 -5.65 -5.85
CA ASP A 55 3.75 -6.89 -5.25
C ASP A 55 3.27 -6.67 -3.81
N LEU A 56 3.99 -5.87 -3.03
CA LEU A 56 3.57 -5.49 -1.68
C LEU A 56 2.32 -4.60 -1.70
N ALA A 57 2.25 -3.61 -2.61
CA ALA A 57 1.08 -2.76 -2.77
C ALA A 57 -0.16 -3.58 -3.17
N ARG A 58 -0.02 -4.56 -4.07
CA ARG A 58 -1.10 -5.50 -4.42
C ARG A 58 -1.56 -6.32 -3.21
N ALA A 59 -0.64 -6.77 -2.37
CA ALA A 59 -0.98 -7.50 -1.15
C ALA A 59 -1.76 -6.61 -0.16
N VAL A 60 -1.34 -5.36 0.03
CA VAL A 60 -2.05 -4.36 0.84
C VAL A 60 -3.45 -4.11 0.27
N THR A 61 -3.59 -3.85 -1.04
CA THR A 61 -4.89 -3.61 -1.68
C THR A 61 -5.84 -4.79 -1.45
N LYS A 62 -5.37 -6.03 -1.60
CA LYS A 62 -6.19 -7.23 -1.35
C LYS A 62 -6.69 -7.30 0.08
N GLU A 63 -5.84 -6.97 1.05
CA GLU A 63 -6.21 -6.99 2.46
C GLU A 63 -7.22 -5.89 2.81
N LEU A 64 -7.05 -4.68 2.28
CA LEU A 64 -8.01 -3.59 2.48
C LEU A 64 -9.39 -3.94 1.90
N LEU A 65 -9.44 -4.52 0.70
CA LEU A 65 -10.69 -5.02 0.11
C LEU A 65 -11.34 -6.12 0.96
N ARG A 66 -10.54 -7.00 1.58
CA ARG A 66 -11.05 -8.00 2.52
C ARG A 66 -11.66 -7.35 3.76
N ILE A 67 -10.98 -6.38 4.37
CA ILE A 67 -11.45 -5.63 5.54
C ILE A 67 -12.77 -4.91 5.23
N GLU A 68 -12.85 -4.21 4.09
CA GLU A 68 -14.08 -3.54 3.65
C GLU A 68 -15.24 -4.52 3.53
N LYS A 69 -15.02 -5.64 2.84
CA LYS A 69 -16.04 -6.68 2.67
C LYS A 69 -16.49 -7.27 4.01
N GLU A 70 -15.57 -7.52 4.93
CA GLU A 70 -15.90 -8.04 6.26
C GLU A 70 -16.60 -7.00 7.14
N GLY A 71 -16.31 -5.71 6.96
CA GLY A 71 -17.01 -4.61 7.63
C GLY A 71 -18.46 -4.44 7.17
N ILE A 72 -18.74 -4.67 5.88
CA ILE A 72 -20.10 -4.61 5.31
C ILE A 72 -20.99 -5.76 5.82
N ASN A 73 -20.41 -6.91 6.16
CA ASN A 73 -21.15 -8.10 6.61
C ASN A 73 -21.34 -8.19 8.14
N LYS A 74 -20.99 -7.14 8.88
CA LYS A 74 -21.21 -7.01 10.34
C LYS A 74 -22.43 -6.15 10.62
#